data_AF-A0A935F7S0-F1
#
_entry.id   AF-A0A935F7S0-F1
#
_cell.length_a   1.000
_cell.length_b   1.000
_cell.length_c   1.000
_cell.angle_alpha   90.00
_cell.angle_beta   90.00
_cell.angle_gamma   90.00
#
_symmetry.space_group_name_H-M   'P 1'
#
loop_
_entity.id
_entity.type
_entity.pdbx_description
1 polymer ?
#
loop_
_entity_poly.entity_id
_entity_poly.type
_entity_poly.pdbx_seq_one_letter_code
_entity_poly.pdbx_strand_id
1 'polypeptide(L)' 'MLHDFRNNQQLPALNGTHVTITVRDGETSINGSRILARDRQGSNGVIHLLDKTYAVPVPE' A
#
# COMPACT_ATOMS: atom_id res chain seq x y z
N MET A 1 -6.16 3.22 -10.45
CA MET A 1 -5.19 2.57 -9.53
C MET A 1 -4.24 1.58 -10.19
N LEU A 2 -4.58 1.01 -11.36
CA LEU A 2 -3.83 -0.09 -11.98
C LEU A 2 -2.38 0.24 -12.42
N HIS A 3 -1.94 1.51 -12.42
CA HIS A 3 -0.65 1.92 -12.97
C HIS A 3 0.47 2.05 -11.94
N ASP A 4 0.13 2.15 -10.65
CA ASP A 4 1.13 2.43 -9.59
C ASP A 4 1.77 1.16 -9.06
N PHE A 5 1.02 0.06 -9.12
CA PHE A 5 1.37 -1.18 -8.45
C PHE A 5 1.20 -2.36 -9.38
N ARG A 6 2.06 -3.36 -9.17
CA ARG A 6 1.96 -4.68 -9.80
C ARG A 6 1.48 -5.69 -8.75
N ASN A 7 0.75 -6.71 -9.19
CA ASN A 7 0.34 -7.78 -8.28
C ASN A 7 1.57 -8.49 -7.70
N ASN A 8 1.53 -8.82 -6.41
CA ASN A 8 2.62 -9.41 -5.62
C ASN A 8 3.89 -8.54 -5.55
N GLN A 9 3.80 -7.24 -5.81
CA GLN A 9 4.94 -6.34 -5.64
C GLN A 9 5.28 -6.18 -4.16
N GLN A 10 6.55 -6.37 -3.82
CA GLN A 10 7.08 -6.02 -2.50
C GLN A 10 7.74 -4.64 -2.56
N LEU A 11 7.41 -3.78 -1.60
CA LEU A 11 7.98 -2.44 -1.47
C LEU A 11 8.65 -2.30 -0.10
N PRO A 12 9.82 -1.65 -0.02
CA PRO A 12 10.46 -1.36 1.25
C PRO A 12 9.69 -0.27 2.01
N ALA A 13 9.51 -0.47 3.31
CA ALA A 13 9.01 0.54 4.23
C ALA A 13 10.17 1.16 5.03
N LEU A 14 9.97 2.39 5.50
CA LEU A 14 11.01 3.14 6.22
C LEU A 14 11.46 2.47 7.53
N ASN A 15 10.59 1.65 8.14
CA ASN A 15 10.89 0.89 9.34
C ASN A 15 11.74 -0.38 9.08
N GLY A 16 12.27 -0.57 7.87
CA GLY A 16 13.09 -1.72 7.49
C GLY A 16 12.31 -2.99 7.14
N THR A 17 10.97 -2.94 7.18
CA THR A 17 10.11 -4.06 6.76
C THR A 17 9.71 -3.93 5.29
N HIS A 18 9.05 -4.97 4.76
CA HIS A 18 8.47 -4.92 3.42
C HIS A 18 6.94 -4.95 3.52
N VAL A 19 6.30 -4.22 2.61
CA VAL A 19 4.86 -4.28 2.39
C VAL A 19 4.59 -5.01 1.09
N THR A 20 3.57 -5.87 1.10
CA THR A 20 3.15 -6.62 -0.08
C THR A 20 1.92 -5.99 -0.69
N ILE A 21 2.00 -5.68 -1.97
CA ILE A 21 0.87 -5.20 -2.75
C ILE A 21 0.17 -6.37 -3.43
N THR A 22 -1.13 -6.49 -3.18
CA THR A 22 -2.00 -7.44 -3.88
C THR A 22 -2.93 -6.67 -4.80
N VAL A 23 -2.96 -7.04 -6.07
CA VAL A 23 -3.91 -6.53 -7.05
C VAL A 23 -4.78 -7.71 -7.50
N ARG A 24 -6.06 -7.69 -7.13
CA ARG A 24 -7.02 -8.76 -7.44
C ARG A 24 -8.39 -8.15 -7.70
N ASP A 25 -9.08 -8.62 -8.73
CA ASP A 25 -10.47 -8.24 -9.07
C ASP A 25 -10.69 -6.71 -9.17
N GLY A 26 -9.67 -5.98 -9.65
CA GLY A 26 -9.72 -4.52 -9.77
C GLY A 26 -9.46 -3.76 -8.46
N GLU A 27 -9.28 -4.46 -7.34
CA GLU A 27 -8.92 -3.88 -6.04
C GLU A 27 -7.42 -4.00 -5.78
N THR A 28 -6.87 -2.98 -5.12
CA THR A 28 -5.48 -2.97 -4.66
C THR A 28 -5.45 -2.90 -3.15
N SER A 29 -4.61 -3.73 -2.53
CA SER A 29 -4.40 -3.74 -1.10
C SER A 29 -2.93 -3.83 -0.74
N ILE A 30 -2.58 -3.25 0.41
CA ILE A 30 -1.27 -3.30 1.03
C ILE A 30 -1.38 -4.12 2.32
N ASN A 31 -0.72 -5.27 2.38
CA ASN A 31 -0.81 -6.21 3.50
C ASN A 31 -2.28 -6.48 3.94
N GLY A 32 -3.20 -6.57 2.98
CA GLY A 32 -4.63 -6.79 3.22
C GLY A 32 -5.46 -5.55 3.62
N SER A 33 -4.86 -4.36 3.69
CA SER A 33 -5.56 -3.07 3.82
C SER A 33 -5.85 -2.49 2.45
N ARG A 34 -7.12 -2.17 2.16
CA ARG A 34 -7.52 -1.75 0.82
C ARG A 34 -7.16 -0.30 0.59
N ILE A 35 -6.64 -0.01 -0.60
CA ILE A 35 -6.41 1.35 -1.05
C ILE A 35 -7.74 1.88 -1.60
N LEU A 36 -8.29 2.93 -0.98
CA LEU A 36 -9.57 3.53 -1.36
C LEU A 36 -9.42 4.57 -2.45
N ALA A 37 -8.37 5.37 -2.39
CA ALA A 37 -8.06 6.40 -3.38
C ALA A 37 -6.56 6.73 -3.40
N ARG A 38 -6.08 7.24 -4.53
CA ARG A 38 -4.87 8.06 -4.57
C ARG A 38 -5.33 9.47 -4.27
N ASP A 39 -5.06 9.96 -3.07
CA ASP A 39 -5.68 11.20 -2.61
C ASP A 39 -4.92 12.43 -3.11
N ARG A 40 -3.58 12.43 -3.12
CA ARG A 40 -2.81 13.62 -3.50
C ARG A 40 -1.43 13.29 -4.05
N GLN A 41 -1.12 13.84 -5.23
CA GLN A 41 0.26 13.94 -5.69
C GLN A 41 0.87 15.22 -5.11
N GLY A 42 1.93 15.06 -4.32
CA GLY A 42 2.77 16.15 -3.85
C GLY A 42 3.97 16.36 -4.78
N SER A 43 4.76 17.39 -4.51
CA SER A 43 5.99 17.67 -5.26
C SER A 43 7.07 16.60 -5.07
N ASN A 44 6.99 15.82 -3.99
CA ASN A 44 8.00 14.85 -3.56
C ASN A 44 7.45 13.45 -3.29
N GLY A 45 6.18 13.17 -3.63
CA GLY A 45 5.57 11.89 -3.33
C GLY A 45 4.09 11.83 -3.63
N VAL A 46 3.48 10.71 -3.26
CA VAL A 46 2.05 10.44 -3.46
C VAL A 46 1.47 9.90 -2.16
N ILE A 47 0.29 10.40 -1.78
CA ILE A 47 -0.47 9.92 -0.62
C ILE A 47 -1.59 8.98 -1.11
N HIS A 48 -1.68 7.81 -0.49
CA HIS A 48 -2.72 6.81 -0.73
C HIS A 48 -3.59 6.66 0.53
N LEU A 49 -4.91 6.71 0.36
CA LEU A 49 -5.89 6.52 1.43
C LEU A 49 -6.18 5.03 1.62
N LEU A 50 -6.15 4.57 2.88
CA LEU A 50 -6.48 3.20 3.25
C LEU A 50 -7.81 3.14 4.01
N ASP A 51 -8.54 2.03 3.86
CA ASP A 51 -9.82 1.79 4.55
C ASP A 51 -9.66 1.40 6.02
N LYS A 52 -8.49 0.89 6.38
CA LYS A 52 -8.12 0.52 7.75
C LYS A 52 -6.64 0.76 8.01
N THR A 53 -6.32 0.87 9.30
CA THR A 53 -4.94 1.03 9.75
C THR A 53 -4.10 -0.17 9.36
N TYR A 54 -2.91 0.12 8.84
CA TYR A 54 -1.85 -0.86 8.71
C TYR A 54 -1.44 -1.36 10.10
N ALA A 55 -1.74 -2.62 10.41
CA ALA A 55 -1.19 -3.28 11.59
C ALA A 55 0.24 -3.69 11.29
N VAL A 56 1.22 -2.93 11.81
CA VAL A 56 2.59 -3.41 11.94
C VAL A 56 2.53 -4.61 12.89
N PRO A 57 3.01 -5.81 12.50
CA PRO A 57 3.29 -6.85 13.48
C PRO A 57 4.34 -6.28 14.42
N VAL A 58 3.96 -5.94 15.65
CA VAL A 58 4.92 -5.53 16.68
C VAL A 58 5.74 -6.79 16.97
N PRO A 59 7.07 -6.81 16.73
CA PRO A 59 7.90 -7.89 17.23
C PRO A 59 7.79 -7.91 18.76
N GLU A 60 7.46 -9.07 19.34
CA GLU A 60 7.55 -9.26 20.80
C GLU A 60 8.98 -9.07 21.29
#